data_AF-A0AAU9XXK3-F1
#
_entry.id   AF-A0AAU9XXK3-F1
#
_cell.length_a   1.000
_cell.length_b   1.000
_cell.length_c   1.000
_cell.angle_alpha   90.00
_cell.angle_beta   90.00
_cell.angle_gamma   90.00
#
_symmetry.space_group_name_H-M   'P 1'
#
loop_
_entity.id
_entity.type
_entity.pdbx_description
1 polymer ?
#
loop_
_entity_poly.entity_id
_entity_poly.type
_entity_poly.pdbx_seq_one_letter_code
_entity_poly.pdbx_strand_id
1 'polypeptide(L)'
;MTLFKNFHSHKRIINRGCYDLYNFDEEDKTPANLPGWEPFSGSVEWANFSELCPVPWQYVPNEELSPSWGYFDVHDGGGYVADLGYNSSKAQAVISDLIEYGWIDRQTRAVLLEFTIYNPNMGYLIISAYHFEILPTGYGYPFSKIDTLLLKSTETGFYEFYLICQLLFIMMAFVFFIVEMYKLYRAKWTYFRYVWNWVEILRILLSVLVVVFYIIKSKLILKLAAIVKENPFATVSFGEAVT
;
A
#
# COMPACT_ATOMS: atom_id res chain seq x y z
N MET A 1 8.15 7.93 -5.07
CA MET A 1 9.01 7.50 -3.95
C MET A 1 8.56 8.28 -2.72
N THR A 2 8.26 7.60 -1.63
CA THR A 2 7.73 8.19 -0.39
C THR A 2 8.74 8.00 0.72
N LEU A 3 8.97 9.04 1.51
CA LEU A 3 9.91 9.05 2.64
C LEU A 3 9.19 9.34 3.94
N PHE A 4 9.44 8.49 4.92
CA PHE A 4 8.92 8.58 6.27
C PHE A 4 10.04 9.02 7.22
N LYS A 5 9.76 10.01 8.05
CA LYS A 5 10.76 10.70 8.85
C LYS A 5 10.20 10.94 10.25
N ASN A 6 11.02 10.78 11.28
CA ASN A 6 10.63 11.13 12.65
C ASN A 6 11.20 12.48 13.06
N PHE A 7 10.46 13.17 13.94
CA PHE A 7 10.97 14.28 14.71
C PHE A 7 12.16 13.86 15.60
N HIS A 8 12.87 14.89 16.05
CA HIS A 8 13.95 14.74 17.00
C HIS A 8 13.42 14.29 18.37
N SER A 9 13.81 13.09 18.80
CA SER A 9 13.48 12.57 20.14
C SER A 9 14.36 13.27 21.18
N HIS A 10 13.72 14.15 21.95
CA HIS A 10 14.22 14.84 23.14
C HIS A 10 15.57 15.61 23.01
N LYS A 11 15.50 16.94 23.10
CA LYS A 11 16.64 17.81 23.46
C LYS A 11 17.15 17.50 24.88
N ARG A 12 17.99 16.48 25.06
CA ARG A 12 18.82 16.33 26.27
C ARG A 12 20.19 16.93 26.02
N ILE A 13 20.41 18.17 26.48
CA ILE A 13 21.61 18.91 26.94
C ILE A 13 22.98 18.73 26.21
N ILE A 14 23.23 17.65 25.49
CA ILE A 14 24.40 17.40 24.66
C ILE A 14 23.94 17.42 23.20
N ASN A 15 24.61 18.22 22.37
CA ASN A 15 24.23 18.58 21.00
C ASN A 15 24.36 17.43 19.97
N ARG A 16 23.87 16.23 20.30
CA ARG A 16 23.71 15.09 19.38
C ARG A 16 22.29 14.57 19.51
N GLY A 17 21.49 14.75 18.47
CA GLY A 17 20.12 14.27 18.46
C GLY A 17 20.01 12.76 18.62
N CYS A 18 19.03 12.34 19.42
CA CYS A 18 18.60 10.94 19.47
C CYS A 18 17.41 10.81 18.53
N TYR A 19 17.38 9.71 17.78
CA TYR A 19 16.29 9.40 16.87
C TYR A 19 15.82 7.99 17.20
N ASP A 20 14.58 7.85 17.68
CA ASP A 20 13.98 6.59 18.12
C ASP A 20 13.32 5.83 16.96
N LEU A 21 12.74 4.66 17.22
CA LEU A 21 11.99 3.86 16.24
C LEU A 21 10.83 4.67 15.64
N TYR A 22 10.34 4.26 14.46
CA TYR A 22 9.19 4.91 13.86
C TYR A 22 7.99 4.88 14.80
N ASN A 23 7.28 6.00 14.91
CA ASN A 23 6.05 6.12 15.70
C ASN A 23 5.15 7.16 15.03
N PHE A 24 3.87 6.84 14.85
CA PHE A 24 2.89 7.72 14.22
C PHE A 24 2.76 9.09 14.91
N ASP A 25 2.92 9.12 16.23
CA ASP A 25 2.83 10.35 17.03
C ASP A 25 4.09 11.22 16.92
N GLU A 26 5.22 10.64 16.53
CA GLU A 26 6.52 11.31 16.44
C GLU A 26 6.97 11.54 14.99
N GLU A 27 6.12 11.21 14.01
CA GLU A 27 6.39 11.44 12.60
C GLU A 27 6.49 12.95 12.29
N ASP A 28 7.48 13.32 11.48
CA ASP A 28 7.64 14.68 10.98
C ASP A 28 6.59 14.99 9.93
N LYS A 29 5.58 15.77 10.34
CA LYS A 29 4.46 16.23 9.50
C LYS A 29 4.60 17.70 9.12
N THR A 30 5.82 18.24 9.11
CA THR A 30 6.06 19.64 8.77
C THR A 30 5.58 19.92 7.34
N PRO A 31 4.61 20.82 7.13
CA PRO A 31 3.94 20.97 5.83
C PRO A 31 4.89 21.29 4.67
N ALA A 32 5.92 22.10 4.92
CA ALA A 32 6.89 22.46 3.92
C ALA A 32 8.27 22.72 4.54
N ASN A 33 9.28 22.19 3.87
CA ASN A 33 10.69 22.46 4.12
C ASN A 33 11.34 23.00 2.85
N LEU A 34 12.43 23.74 3.02
CA LEU A 34 13.36 24.04 1.93
C LEU A 34 14.26 22.82 1.68
N PRO A 35 14.90 22.73 0.50
CA PRO A 35 15.90 21.69 0.22
C PRO A 35 16.97 21.62 1.32
N GLY A 36 17.28 20.41 1.78
CA GLY A 36 18.19 20.20 2.91
C GLY A 36 17.51 20.06 4.28
N TRP A 37 16.18 19.92 4.31
CA TRP A 37 15.39 19.88 5.54
C TRP A 37 15.50 21.16 6.39
N GLU A 38 15.63 22.30 5.72
CA GLU A 38 15.63 23.60 6.40
C GLU A 38 14.17 24.07 6.61
N PRO A 39 13.79 24.48 7.83
CA PRO A 39 12.42 24.84 8.13
C PRO A 39 12.01 26.11 7.39
N PHE A 40 10.89 26.06 6.68
CA PHE A 40 10.32 27.23 6.01
C PHE A 40 9.52 28.07 7.00
N SER A 41 9.87 29.37 7.13
CA SER A 41 9.22 30.30 8.06
C SER A 41 8.22 31.27 7.41
N GLY A 42 7.90 31.09 6.13
CA GLY A 42 6.98 31.96 5.38
C GLY A 42 5.52 31.47 5.41
N SER A 43 4.60 32.29 4.90
CA SER A 43 3.21 31.86 4.64
C SER A 43 3.15 31.04 3.35
N VAL A 44 2.13 30.19 3.18
CA VAL A 44 1.94 29.31 2.01
C VAL A 44 1.31 30.05 0.80
N GLU A 45 0.72 31.24 1.03
CA GLU A 45 -0.06 32.01 0.02
C GLU A 45 0.76 32.86 -0.97
N TRP A 46 2.04 32.55 -1.18
CA TRP A 46 2.89 33.35 -2.06
C TRP A 46 2.92 32.77 -3.48
N ALA A 47 2.95 33.66 -4.46
CA ALA A 47 2.78 33.33 -5.89
C ALA A 47 3.83 32.34 -6.45
N ASN A 48 4.94 32.10 -5.74
CA ASN A 48 6.03 31.25 -6.19
C ASN A 48 6.25 30.03 -5.27
N PHE A 49 5.28 29.63 -4.44
CA PHE A 49 5.45 28.58 -3.41
C PHE A 49 6.22 27.34 -3.82
N SER A 50 5.83 26.81 -4.98
CA SER A 50 6.41 25.61 -5.58
C SER A 50 7.88 25.75 -6.00
N GLU A 51 8.40 26.98 -6.17
CA GLU A 51 9.80 27.23 -6.55
C GLU A 51 10.76 27.22 -5.35
N LEU A 52 10.38 27.75 -4.17
CA LEU A 52 11.24 27.68 -2.97
C LEU A 52 11.04 26.39 -2.19
N CYS A 53 9.82 25.84 -2.17
CA CYS A 53 9.52 24.57 -1.50
C CYS A 53 9.12 23.55 -2.57
N PRO A 54 10.07 22.86 -3.22
CA PRO A 54 9.73 21.84 -4.20
C PRO A 54 8.92 20.71 -3.55
N VAL A 55 8.05 20.08 -4.33
CA VAL A 55 7.12 19.01 -3.88
C VAL A 55 7.78 17.93 -2.99
N PRO A 56 9.00 17.42 -3.29
CA PRO A 56 9.65 16.41 -2.44
C PRO A 56 9.92 16.83 -0.98
N TRP A 57 9.87 18.13 -0.68
CA TRP A 57 10.13 18.69 0.64
C TRP A 57 8.85 19.13 1.35
N GLN A 58 7.68 18.86 0.74
CA GLN A 58 6.36 19.11 1.31
C GLN A 58 5.77 17.80 1.85
N TYR A 59 5.15 17.88 3.03
CA TYR A 59 4.50 16.72 3.63
C TYR A 59 3.13 16.50 2.99
N VAL A 60 2.90 15.28 2.53
CA VAL A 60 1.61 14.85 2.00
C VAL A 60 0.83 14.14 3.10
N PRO A 61 -0.40 14.57 3.42
CA PRO A 61 -1.19 14.00 4.51
C PRO A 61 -1.81 12.64 4.16
N ASN A 62 -2.23 11.93 5.20
CA ASN A 62 -2.71 10.55 5.16
C ASN A 62 -4.01 10.31 4.36
N GLU A 63 -4.66 11.39 3.92
CA GLU A 63 -5.87 11.33 3.11
C GLU A 63 -5.55 11.08 1.63
N GLU A 64 -4.30 11.30 1.23
CA GLU A 64 -3.86 11.21 -0.16
C GLU A 64 -3.01 9.96 -0.47
N LEU A 65 -2.36 9.33 0.52
CA LEU A 65 -1.74 8.01 0.34
C LEU A 65 -2.31 6.95 1.29
N SER A 66 -2.10 5.70 0.91
CA SER A 66 -2.53 4.53 1.68
C SER A 66 -1.42 4.09 2.65
N PRO A 67 -1.76 3.57 3.85
CA PRO A 67 -0.78 3.01 4.77
C PRO A 67 0.05 1.89 4.13
N SER A 68 1.33 1.84 4.47
CA SER A 68 2.25 0.83 3.94
C SER A 68 2.79 -0.09 5.03
N TRP A 69 2.74 -1.39 4.75
CA TRP A 69 3.21 -2.42 5.69
C TRP A 69 4.69 -2.70 5.44
N GLY A 70 5.50 -2.16 6.35
CA GLY A 70 6.93 -2.40 6.45
C GLY A 70 7.31 -3.80 6.92
N TYR A 71 8.61 -4.06 7.03
CA TYR A 71 9.11 -5.30 7.64
C TYR A 71 9.16 -5.17 9.17
N PHE A 72 9.62 -4.01 9.65
CA PHE A 72 9.68 -3.69 11.08
C PHE A 72 8.45 -2.92 11.55
N ASP A 73 8.00 -1.93 10.79
CA ASP A 73 6.99 -0.96 11.23
C ASP A 73 5.87 -0.80 10.19
N VAL A 74 4.69 -0.38 10.63
CA VAL A 74 3.62 0.05 9.71
C VAL A 74 3.75 1.56 9.56
N HIS A 75 3.86 2.04 8.33
CA HIS A 75 3.94 3.46 8.04
C HIS A 75 2.56 4.00 7.69
N ASP A 76 2.27 5.20 8.18
CA ASP A 76 0.97 5.84 7.98
C ASP A 76 0.79 6.17 6.49
N GLY A 77 -0.41 6.58 6.11
CA GLY A 77 -0.71 6.97 4.73
C GLY A 77 -0.09 8.29 4.27
N GLY A 78 0.93 8.82 4.94
CA GLY A 78 1.50 10.15 4.68
C GLY A 78 2.94 10.13 4.15
N GLY A 79 3.62 11.26 4.29
CA GLY A 79 5.08 11.36 4.10
C GLY A 79 5.50 12.34 3.01
N TYR A 80 6.80 12.37 2.72
CA TYR A 80 7.40 13.24 1.73
C TYR A 80 7.53 12.50 0.39
N VAL A 81 6.95 13.06 -0.68
CA VAL A 81 6.81 12.33 -1.95
C VAL A 81 7.65 12.96 -3.06
N ALA A 82 8.55 12.17 -3.64
CA ALA A 82 9.28 12.50 -4.85
C ALA A 82 8.77 11.68 -6.04
N ASP A 83 8.22 12.37 -7.04
CA ASP A 83 7.92 11.78 -8.35
C ASP A 83 9.17 11.80 -9.24
N LEU A 84 9.60 10.61 -9.67
CA LEU A 84 10.78 10.42 -10.51
C LEU A 84 10.47 10.67 -11.99
N GLY A 85 9.19 10.70 -12.37
CA GLY A 85 8.73 10.78 -13.74
C GLY A 85 8.97 9.50 -14.54
N TYR A 86 8.56 9.53 -15.82
CA TYR A 86 8.49 8.33 -16.68
C TYR A 86 9.77 8.00 -17.43
N ASN A 87 10.72 8.94 -17.50
CA ASN A 87 11.94 8.82 -18.29
C ASN A 87 13.14 8.65 -17.37
N SER A 88 14.05 7.74 -17.73
CA SER A 88 15.29 7.52 -16.98
C SER A 88 16.11 8.80 -16.79
N SER A 89 16.16 9.70 -17.79
CA SER A 89 16.87 10.97 -17.68
C SER A 89 16.25 11.93 -16.66
N LYS A 90 14.92 12.00 -16.59
CA LYS A 90 14.20 12.81 -15.59
C LYS A 90 14.36 12.21 -14.19
N ALA A 91 14.21 10.89 -14.07
CA ALA A 91 14.41 10.18 -12.82
C ALA A 91 15.83 10.40 -12.28
N GLN A 92 16.84 10.31 -13.16
CA GLN A 92 18.22 10.56 -12.78
C GLN A 92 18.44 11.99 -12.30
N ALA A 93 17.85 12.99 -12.97
CA ALA A 93 17.93 14.38 -12.54
C ALA A 93 17.32 14.57 -11.13
N VAL A 94 16.08 14.10 -10.93
CA VAL A 94 15.41 14.17 -9.62
C VAL A 94 16.22 13.46 -8.54
N ILE A 95 16.70 12.24 -8.79
CA ILE A 95 17.52 11.50 -7.81
C ILE A 95 18.81 12.26 -7.48
N SER A 96 19.44 12.89 -8.48
CA SER A 96 20.68 13.64 -8.27
C SER A 96 20.44 14.85 -7.37
N ASP A 97 19.35 15.59 -7.59
CA ASP A 97 18.93 16.71 -6.74
C ASP A 97 18.64 16.24 -5.31
N LEU A 98 17.90 15.13 -5.14
CA LEU A 98 17.60 14.57 -3.81
C LEU A 98 18.86 14.13 -3.05
N ILE A 99 19.87 13.61 -3.76
CA ILE A 99 21.17 13.25 -3.17
C ILE A 99 21.96 14.50 -2.79
N GLU A 100 22.03 15.49 -3.68
CA GLU A 100 22.77 16.74 -3.47
C GLU A 100 22.29 17.48 -2.21
N TYR A 101 20.98 17.55 -2.02
CA TYR A 101 20.37 18.19 -0.86
C TYR A 101 20.11 17.25 0.33
N GLY A 102 20.57 16.00 0.29
CA GLY A 102 20.49 15.10 1.44
C GLY A 102 19.05 14.74 1.87
N TRP A 103 18.19 14.41 0.91
CA TRP A 103 16.79 14.05 1.18
C TRP A 103 16.66 12.85 2.14
N ILE A 104 17.53 11.86 2.02
CA ILE A 104 17.65 10.78 3.01
C ILE A 104 18.69 11.18 4.06
N ASP A 105 18.29 11.25 5.32
CA ASP A 105 19.16 11.63 6.44
C ASP A 105 18.98 10.69 7.65
N ARG A 106 19.53 11.07 8.80
CA ARG A 106 19.45 10.25 10.03
C ARG A 106 18.05 10.16 10.63
N GLN A 107 17.15 11.08 10.27
CA GLN A 107 15.76 11.11 10.73
C GLN A 107 14.86 10.22 9.87
N THR A 108 15.31 9.89 8.65
CA THR A 108 14.60 8.94 7.78
C THR A 108 14.45 7.58 8.47
N ARG A 109 13.23 7.04 8.44
CA ARG A 109 12.88 5.74 9.00
C ARG A 109 12.54 4.73 7.93
N ALA A 110 11.93 5.17 6.84
CA ALA A 110 11.73 4.32 5.69
C ALA A 110 11.69 5.14 4.39
N VAL A 111 12.10 4.49 3.32
CA VAL A 111 11.91 4.95 1.95
C VAL A 111 11.16 3.87 1.19
N LEU A 112 10.03 4.24 0.62
CA LEU A 112 9.18 3.40 -0.20
C LEU A 112 9.29 3.84 -1.67
N LEU A 113 9.80 2.97 -2.52
CA LEU A 113 9.82 3.13 -3.96
C LEU A 113 8.75 2.24 -4.59
N GLU A 114 7.66 2.87 -5.05
CA GLU A 114 6.59 2.21 -5.79
C GLU A 114 6.68 2.55 -7.28
N PHE A 115 6.58 1.53 -8.13
CA PHE A 115 6.38 1.70 -9.56
C PHE A 115 5.61 0.52 -10.14
N THR A 116 4.99 0.73 -11.29
CA THR A 116 4.19 -0.28 -11.98
C THR A 116 4.68 -0.44 -13.41
N ILE A 117 4.80 -1.70 -13.85
CA ILE A 117 5.24 -2.06 -15.20
C ILE A 117 4.12 -2.85 -15.88
N TYR A 118 3.66 -2.39 -17.03
CA TYR A 118 2.74 -3.16 -17.86
C TYR A 118 3.50 -3.92 -18.96
N ASN A 119 3.30 -5.24 -19.01
CA ASN A 119 3.83 -6.09 -20.09
C ASN A 119 2.71 -6.39 -21.09
N PRO A 120 2.69 -5.76 -22.28
CA PRO A 120 1.62 -5.95 -23.27
C PRO A 120 1.61 -7.33 -23.91
N ASN A 121 2.75 -8.04 -23.94
CA ASN A 121 2.85 -9.36 -24.56
C ASN A 121 2.12 -10.42 -23.72
N MET A 122 2.30 -10.34 -22.39
CA MET A 122 1.67 -11.26 -21.44
C MET A 122 0.35 -10.74 -20.87
N GLY A 123 0.09 -9.43 -21.01
CA GLY A 123 -1.10 -8.76 -20.45
C GLY A 123 -1.11 -8.65 -18.93
N TYR A 124 0.05 -8.75 -18.29
CA TYR A 124 0.23 -8.56 -16.85
C TYR A 124 0.64 -7.12 -16.54
N LEU A 125 0.07 -6.60 -15.44
CA LEU A 125 0.51 -5.41 -14.75
C LEU A 125 1.28 -5.85 -13.51
N ILE A 126 2.56 -5.48 -13.43
CA ILE A 126 3.45 -5.81 -12.33
C ILE A 126 3.55 -4.58 -11.44
N ILE A 127 3.11 -4.71 -10.20
CA ILE A 127 3.18 -3.67 -9.18
C ILE A 127 4.38 -4.02 -8.30
N SER A 128 5.34 -3.12 -8.20
CA SER A 128 6.56 -3.32 -7.41
C SER A 128 6.68 -2.25 -6.34
N ALA A 129 6.81 -2.68 -5.09
CA ALA A 129 7.07 -1.83 -3.94
C ALA A 129 8.38 -2.28 -3.28
N TYR A 130 9.40 -1.43 -3.36
CA TYR A 130 10.68 -1.61 -2.68
C TYR A 130 10.71 -0.73 -1.45
N HIS A 131 10.91 -1.35 -0.31
CA HIS A 131 11.00 -0.68 0.96
C HIS A 131 12.44 -0.74 1.44
N PHE A 132 12.89 0.36 2.02
CA PHE A 132 14.18 0.47 2.66
C PHE A 132 13.98 1.10 4.03
N GLU A 133 14.02 0.29 5.08
CA GLU A 133 13.81 0.72 6.47
C GLU A 133 15.15 0.95 7.16
N ILE A 134 15.26 2.04 7.91
CA ILE A 134 16.46 2.45 8.63
C ILE A 134 16.13 2.45 10.12
N LEU A 135 16.72 1.50 10.84
CA LEU A 135 16.58 1.43 12.28
C LEU A 135 17.41 2.52 12.98
N PRO A 136 17.07 2.91 14.22
CA PRO A 136 17.84 3.83 15.04
C PRO A 136 19.32 3.48 15.21
N THR A 137 19.65 2.19 15.12
CA THR A 137 21.02 1.67 15.18
C THR A 137 21.86 2.04 13.94
N GLY A 138 21.23 2.57 12.90
CA GLY A 138 21.84 2.83 11.59
C GLY A 138 21.82 1.62 10.66
N TYR A 139 21.20 0.51 11.06
CA TYR A 139 21.01 -0.65 10.19
C TYR A 139 19.90 -0.38 9.17
N GLY A 140 20.23 -0.48 7.88
CA GLY A 140 19.28 -0.38 6.78
C GLY A 140 18.87 -1.77 6.28
N TYR A 141 17.57 -2.03 6.18
CA TYR A 141 17.01 -3.30 5.72
C TYR A 141 16.15 -3.09 4.46
N PRO A 142 16.60 -3.59 3.30
CA PRO A 142 15.81 -3.58 2.09
C PRO A 142 14.87 -4.79 2.04
N PHE A 143 13.62 -4.58 1.66
CA PHE A 143 12.68 -5.65 1.31
C PHE A 143 11.81 -5.25 0.12
N SER A 144 11.35 -6.23 -0.66
CA SER A 144 10.49 -5.97 -1.82
C SER A 144 9.20 -6.77 -1.75
N LYS A 145 8.14 -6.14 -2.23
CA LYS A 145 6.83 -6.76 -2.47
C LYS A 145 6.48 -6.57 -3.94
N ILE A 146 6.28 -7.68 -4.63
CA ILE A 146 6.00 -7.68 -6.07
C ILE A 146 4.72 -8.45 -6.30
N ASP A 147 3.73 -7.76 -6.85
CA ASP A 147 2.40 -8.30 -7.12
C ASP A 147 2.09 -8.23 -8.60
N THR A 148 1.48 -9.28 -9.13
CA THR A 148 1.14 -9.38 -10.54
C THR A 148 -0.37 -9.43 -10.72
N LEU A 149 -0.89 -8.46 -11.45
CA LEU A 149 -2.30 -8.37 -11.81
C LEU A 149 -2.48 -8.72 -13.29
N LEU A 150 -3.35 -9.69 -13.57
CA LEU A 150 -3.70 -10.06 -14.95
C LEU A 150 -4.79 -9.11 -15.48
N LEU A 151 -4.45 -8.29 -16.48
CA LEU A 151 -5.40 -7.38 -17.13
C LEU A 151 -5.99 -7.98 -18.40
N LYS A 152 -5.18 -8.73 -19.16
CA LYS A 152 -5.61 -9.39 -20.39
C LYS A 152 -4.95 -10.76 -20.45
N SER A 153 -5.74 -11.82 -20.27
CA SER A 153 -5.20 -13.18 -20.38
C SER A 153 -4.88 -13.53 -21.83
N THR A 154 -3.62 -13.81 -22.11
CA THR A 154 -3.19 -14.52 -23.33
C THR A 154 -3.28 -16.05 -23.11
N GLU A 155 -3.24 -16.51 -21.85
CA GLU A 155 -3.32 -17.91 -21.42
C GLU A 155 -4.79 -18.27 -21.09
N THR A 156 -5.58 -18.61 -22.11
CA THR A 156 -7.02 -18.87 -21.95
C THR A 156 -7.30 -20.13 -21.12
N GLY A 157 -6.51 -21.20 -21.26
CA GLY A 157 -6.83 -22.50 -20.65
C GLY A 157 -6.87 -22.53 -19.11
N PHE A 158 -5.85 -21.98 -18.44
CA PHE A 158 -5.81 -21.97 -16.97
C PHE A 158 -6.88 -21.06 -16.35
N TYR A 159 -7.17 -19.94 -17.00
CA TYR A 159 -8.21 -19.01 -16.55
C TYR A 159 -9.61 -19.63 -16.65
N GLU A 160 -9.93 -20.31 -17.76
CA GLU A 160 -11.21 -21.02 -17.91
C GLU A 160 -11.36 -22.14 -16.86
N PHE A 161 -10.31 -22.91 -16.61
CA PHE A 161 -10.32 -23.93 -15.55
C PHE A 161 -10.57 -23.32 -14.17
N TYR A 162 -9.90 -22.20 -13.86
CA TYR A 162 -10.10 -21.46 -12.61
C TYR A 162 -11.56 -21.01 -12.44
N LEU A 163 -12.19 -20.46 -13.50
CA LEU A 163 -13.59 -20.06 -13.46
C LEU A 163 -14.54 -21.24 -13.20
N ILE A 164 -14.26 -22.41 -13.79
CA ILE A 164 -15.04 -23.63 -13.53
C ILE A 164 -14.90 -24.05 -12.07
N CYS A 165 -13.68 -24.08 -11.52
CA CYS A 165 -13.45 -24.38 -10.10
C CYS A 165 -14.20 -23.42 -9.17
N GLN A 166 -14.23 -22.13 -9.53
CA GLN A 166 -14.96 -21.12 -8.77
C GLN A 166 -16.48 -21.35 -8.80
N LEU A 167 -17.04 -21.67 -9.98
CA LEU A 167 -18.47 -21.99 -10.10
C LEU A 167 -18.83 -23.23 -9.26
N LEU A 168 -18.00 -24.28 -9.32
CA LEU A 168 -18.17 -25.50 -8.50
C LEU A 168 -18.15 -25.19 -7.01
N PHE A 169 -17.23 -24.32 -6.55
CA PHE A 169 -17.16 -23.90 -5.15
C PHE A 169 -18.44 -23.19 -4.68
N ILE A 170 -18.97 -22.26 -5.48
CA ILE A 170 -20.21 -21.54 -5.17
C ILE A 170 -21.39 -22.51 -5.08
N MET A 171 -21.50 -23.46 -6.02
CA MET A 171 -22.55 -24.49 -5.99
C MET A 171 -22.44 -25.37 -4.75
N MET A 172 -21.23 -25.79 -4.38
CA MET A 172 -21.00 -26.60 -3.17
C MET A 172 -21.38 -25.83 -1.90
N ALA A 173 -20.98 -24.56 -1.79
CA ALA A 173 -21.34 -23.70 -0.66
C ALA A 173 -22.86 -23.54 -0.54
N PHE A 174 -23.57 -23.38 -1.66
CA PHE A 174 -25.02 -23.27 -1.68
C PHE A 174 -25.73 -24.55 -1.23
N VAL A 175 -25.26 -25.72 -1.67
CA VAL A 175 -25.80 -27.02 -1.21
C VAL A 175 -25.61 -27.17 0.30
N PHE A 176 -24.41 -26.86 0.81
CA PHE A 176 -24.16 -26.91 2.26
C PHE A 176 -25.02 -25.95 3.05
N PHE A 177 -25.28 -24.74 2.53
CA PHE A 177 -26.20 -23.79 3.13
C PHE A 177 -27.62 -24.37 3.25
N ILE A 178 -28.16 -24.98 2.19
CA ILE A 178 -29.50 -25.59 2.22
C ILE A 178 -29.58 -26.74 3.22
N VAL A 179 -28.58 -27.63 3.21
CA VAL A 179 -28.52 -28.77 4.13
C VAL A 179 -28.50 -28.29 5.59
N GLU A 180 -27.72 -27.25 5.86
CA GLU A 180 -27.63 -26.68 7.19
C GLU A 180 -28.93 -26.00 7.64
N MET A 181 -29.56 -25.23 6.75
CA MET A 181 -30.86 -24.61 7.02
C MET A 181 -31.92 -25.66 7.34
N TYR A 182 -31.90 -26.80 6.64
CA TYR A 182 -32.79 -27.92 6.95
C TYR A 182 -32.52 -28.54 8.32
N LYS A 183 -31.24 -28.77 8.67
CA LYS A 183 -30.85 -29.27 10.00
C LYS A 183 -31.28 -28.31 11.11
N LEU A 184 -31.07 -27.02 10.92
CA LEU A 184 -31.46 -25.97 11.86
C LEU A 184 -32.98 -25.94 12.05
N TYR A 185 -33.76 -26.04 10.96
CA TYR A 185 -35.22 -26.08 11.02
C TYR A 185 -35.75 -27.28 11.81
N ARG A 186 -35.12 -28.45 11.67
CA ARG A 186 -35.52 -29.69 12.37
C ARG A 186 -35.10 -29.69 13.84
N ALA A 187 -33.87 -29.29 14.14
CA ALA A 187 -33.28 -29.40 15.48
C ALA A 187 -33.51 -28.18 16.39
N LYS A 188 -33.90 -27.02 15.82
CA LYS A 188 -34.20 -25.77 16.53
C LYS A 188 -33.12 -25.43 17.58
N TRP A 189 -33.51 -25.29 18.84
CA TRP A 189 -32.63 -24.93 19.95
C TRP A 189 -31.66 -26.02 20.38
N THR A 190 -31.98 -27.29 20.12
CA THR A 190 -31.09 -28.42 20.44
C THR A 190 -29.88 -28.43 19.51
N TYR A 191 -29.96 -27.76 18.35
CA TYR A 191 -28.88 -27.59 17.39
C TYR A 191 -27.63 -26.97 18.04
N PHE A 192 -27.79 -25.87 18.77
CA PHE A 192 -26.67 -25.10 19.31
C PHE A 192 -25.94 -25.75 20.49
N ARG A 193 -26.44 -26.89 21.00
CA ARG A 193 -25.79 -27.61 22.11
C ARG A 193 -24.59 -28.46 21.66
N TYR A 194 -24.49 -28.78 20.37
CA TYR A 194 -23.42 -29.62 19.84
C TYR A 194 -22.33 -28.77 19.18
N VAL A 195 -21.07 -29.01 19.57
CA VAL A 195 -19.90 -28.26 19.07
C VAL A 195 -19.74 -28.38 17.55
N TRP A 196 -20.04 -29.55 16.97
CA TRP A 196 -19.93 -29.77 15.52
C TRP A 196 -20.83 -28.85 14.70
N ASN A 197 -22.00 -28.50 15.22
CA ASN A 197 -22.93 -27.61 14.56
C ASN A 197 -22.40 -26.17 14.47
N TRP A 198 -21.57 -25.75 15.44
CA TRP A 198 -20.86 -24.47 15.36
C TRP A 198 -19.77 -24.47 14.28
N VAL A 199 -19.10 -25.59 14.07
CA VAL A 199 -18.11 -25.74 12.98
C VAL A 199 -18.77 -25.64 11.61
N GLU A 200 -19.96 -26.23 11.44
CA GLU A 200 -20.72 -26.16 10.19
C GLU A 200 -21.21 -24.73 9.89
N ILE A 201 -21.71 -24.01 10.91
CA ILE A 201 -22.04 -22.58 10.78
C ILE A 201 -20.80 -21.77 10.41
N LEU A 202 -19.66 -22.00 11.07
CA LEU A 202 -18.41 -21.30 10.77
C LEU A 202 -17.96 -21.55 9.33
N ARG A 203 -18.08 -22.79 8.83
CA ARG A 203 -17.76 -23.14 7.43
C ARG A 203 -18.59 -22.30 6.45
N ILE A 204 -19.89 -22.18 6.69
CA ILE A 204 -20.78 -21.38 5.83
C ILE A 204 -20.40 -19.91 5.91
N LEU A 205 -20.15 -19.38 7.10
CA LEU A 205 -19.75 -17.98 7.28
C LEU A 205 -18.44 -17.67 6.53
N LEU A 206 -17.43 -18.53 6.66
CA LEU A 206 -16.18 -18.40 5.91
C LEU A 206 -16.40 -18.45 4.39
N SER A 207 -17.27 -19.34 3.90
CA SER A 207 -17.58 -19.42 2.47
C SER A 207 -18.24 -18.14 1.93
N VAL A 208 -19.14 -17.53 2.70
CA VAL A 208 -19.77 -16.26 2.34
C VAL A 208 -18.75 -15.12 2.34
N LEU A 209 -17.86 -15.06 3.33
CA LEU A 209 -16.80 -14.05 3.38
C LEU A 209 -15.86 -14.14 2.17
N VAL A 210 -15.48 -15.36 1.75
CA VAL A 210 -14.66 -15.56 0.54
C VAL A 210 -15.36 -14.99 -0.70
N VAL A 211 -16.65 -15.23 -0.88
CA VAL A 211 -17.41 -14.69 -2.03
C VAL A 211 -17.49 -13.16 -1.97
N VAL A 212 -17.74 -12.59 -0.79
CA VAL A 212 -17.80 -11.13 -0.59
C VAL A 212 -16.45 -10.49 -0.91
N PHE A 213 -15.35 -11.00 -0.36
CA PHE A 213 -14.01 -10.50 -0.64
C PHE A 213 -13.64 -10.64 -2.11
N TYR A 214 -14.04 -11.73 -2.76
CA TYR A 214 -13.85 -11.89 -4.20
C TYR A 214 -14.55 -10.78 -5.02
N ILE A 215 -15.82 -10.47 -4.69
CA ILE A 215 -16.57 -9.41 -5.39
C ILE A 215 -15.92 -8.05 -5.16
N ILE A 216 -15.52 -7.73 -3.93
CA ILE A 216 -14.84 -6.47 -3.59
C ILE A 216 -13.53 -6.36 -4.38
N LYS A 217 -12.68 -7.39 -4.34
CA LYS A 217 -11.41 -7.44 -5.05
C LYS A 217 -11.60 -7.29 -6.57
N SER A 218 -12.57 -8.00 -7.15
CA SER A 218 -12.87 -7.92 -8.57
C SER A 218 -13.29 -6.50 -8.99
N LYS A 219 -14.15 -5.84 -8.22
CA LYS A 219 -14.55 -4.44 -8.49
C LYS A 219 -13.37 -3.47 -8.40
N LEU A 220 -12.51 -3.64 -7.40
CA LEU A 220 -11.33 -2.81 -7.21
C LEU A 220 -10.36 -2.95 -8.40
N ILE A 221 -10.07 -4.19 -8.80
CA ILE A 221 -9.24 -4.49 -9.97
C ILE A 221 -9.81 -3.86 -11.24
N LEU A 222 -11.13 -3.94 -11.47
CA LEU A 222 -11.77 -3.34 -12.64
C LEU A 222 -11.66 -1.81 -12.64
N LYS A 223 -11.83 -1.16 -11.48
CA LYS A 223 -11.66 0.28 -11.33
C LYS A 223 -10.23 0.71 -11.63
N LEU A 224 -9.25 -0.02 -11.09
CA LEU A 224 -7.84 0.27 -11.31
C LEU A 224 -7.42 0.04 -12.77
N ALA A 225 -7.89 -1.04 -13.38
CA ALA A 225 -7.68 -1.31 -14.79
C ALA A 225 -8.24 -0.20 -15.69
N ALA A 226 -9.39 0.39 -15.32
CA ALA A 226 -9.97 1.51 -16.05
C ALA A 226 -9.09 2.77 -15.94
N ILE A 227 -8.62 3.12 -14.73
CA ILE A 227 -7.74 4.28 -14.50
C ILE A 227 -6.44 4.16 -15.31
N VAL A 228 -5.78 3.00 -15.25
CA VAL A 228 -4.53 2.73 -15.98
C VAL A 228 -4.76 2.77 -17.50
N LYS A 229 -5.93 2.33 -17.97
CA LYS A 229 -6.28 2.36 -19.39
C LYS A 229 -6.54 3.79 -19.89
N GLU A 230 -7.16 4.63 -19.09
CA GLU A 230 -7.41 6.04 -19.43
C GLU A 230 -6.13 6.87 -19.38
N ASN A 231 -5.28 6.64 -18.37
CA ASN A 231 -4.01 7.33 -18.24
C ASN A 231 -2.89 6.34 -17.85
N PRO A 232 -2.12 5.82 -18.82
CA PRO A 232 -0.99 4.93 -18.57
C PRO A 232 0.13 5.58 -17.73
N PHE A 233 0.11 6.90 -17.63
CA PHE A 233 1.07 7.69 -16.89
C PHE A 233 0.55 8.04 -15.48
N ALA A 234 -0.71 7.76 -15.12
CA ALA A 234 -1.17 8.05 -13.78
C ALA A 234 -0.39 7.24 -12.72
N THR A 235 0.15 7.94 -11.70
CA THR A 235 0.72 7.31 -10.51
C THR A 235 -0.42 6.82 -9.62
N VAL A 236 -0.69 5.52 -9.65
CA VAL A 236 -1.70 4.89 -8.80
C VAL A 236 -0.95 4.10 -7.72
N SER A 237 -1.23 4.38 -6.45
CA SER A 237 -0.77 3.51 -5.36
C SER A 237 -1.64 2.26 -5.35
N PHE A 238 -1.02 1.11 -5.60
CA PHE A 238 -1.73 -0.17 -5.68
C PHE A 238 -1.75 -0.92 -4.34
N GLY A 239 -1.31 -0.30 -3.25
CA GLY A 239 -1.32 -0.90 -1.91
C GLY A 239 -2.71 -1.42 -1.51
N GLU A 240 -3.78 -0.70 -1.87
CA GLU A 240 -5.17 -1.13 -1.62
C GLU A 240 -5.61 -2.31 -2.50
N ALA A 241 -5.05 -2.46 -3.71
CA ALA A 241 -5.48 -3.48 -4.68
C ALA A 241 -5.00 -4.89 -4.33
N VAL A 242 -3.90 -4.92 -3.57
CA VAL A 242 -3.07 -6.10 -3.32
C VAL A 242 -3.38 -6.72 -1.96
N THR A 243 -3.89 -5.93 -1.02
CA THR A 243 -4.16 -6.32 0.37
C THR A 243 -5.61 -6.74 0.55
#